data_AF-A0A350WQH4-F1
#
_entry.id   AF-A0A350WQH4-F1
#
_cell.length_a   1.000
_cell.length_b   1.000
_cell.length_c   1.000
_cell.angle_alpha   90.00
_cell.angle_beta   90.00
_cell.angle_gamma   90.00
#
_symmetry.space_group_name_H-M   'P 1'
#
loop_
_entity.id
_entity.type
_entity.pdbx_description
1 polymer ?
#
loop_
_entity_poly.entity_id
_entity_poly.type
_entity_poly.pdbx_seq_one_letter_code
_entity_poly.pdbx_strand_id
1 'polypeptide(L)' 'GGKWIAEPIFGKSNLIFTLAAADGLLKIHPDATGLSAGELVEVVLI' A
#
# COMPACT_ATOMS: atom_id res chain seq x y z
N GLY A 1 15.84 -2.49 16.92
CA GLY A 1 14.97 -3.09 15.90
C GLY A 1 13.95 -2.03 15.49
N GLY A 2 13.92 -1.64 14.23
CA GLY A 2 12.96 -0.65 13.72
C GLY A 2 11.65 -1.32 13.30
N LYS A 3 10.54 -0.58 13.42
CA LYS A 3 9.26 -0.94 12.79
C LYS A 3 9.12 -0.11 11.51
N TRP A 4 8.63 -0.75 10.45
CA TRP A 4 8.28 -0.07 9.22
C TRP A 4 6.83 0.42 9.27
N ILE A 5 6.57 1.60 8.75
CA ILE A 5 5.24 2.16 8.56
C ILE A 5 5.00 2.25 7.06
N ALA A 6 3.98 1.55 6.57
CA ALA A 6 3.58 1.65 5.17
C ALA A 6 2.66 2.86 5.00
N GLU A 7 3.09 3.85 4.23
CA GLU A 7 2.27 5.00 3.86
C GLU A 7 1.65 4.77 2.46
N PRO A 8 0.31 4.78 2.33
CA PRO A 8 -0.32 4.59 1.03
C PRO A 8 -0.08 5.80 0.12
N ILE A 9 0.32 5.53 -1.13
CA ILE A 9 0.44 6.56 -2.17
C ILE A 9 -0.91 6.72 -2.86
N PHE A 10 -1.45 7.94 -2.86
CA PHE A 10 -2.69 8.26 -3.54
C PHE A 10 -2.40 8.87 -4.92
N GLY A 11 -3.08 8.37 -5.95
CA GLY A 11 -3.00 8.90 -7.31
C GLY A 11 -4.26 8.55 -8.09
N LYS A 12 -4.39 9.12 -9.30
CA LYS A 12 -5.50 8.76 -10.19
C LYS A 12 -5.26 7.36 -10.76
N SER A 13 -6.32 6.56 -10.88
CA SER A 13 -6.25 5.15 -11.32
C SER A 13 -5.65 4.92 -12.72
N ASN A 14 -5.43 5.99 -13.49
CA ASN A 14 -4.83 5.93 -14.83
C ASN A 14 -3.34 6.35 -14.88
N LEU A 15 -2.68 6.54 -13.73
CA LEU A 15 -1.28 6.97 -13.66
C LEU A 15 -0.38 5.81 -13.21
N ILE A 16 0.17 5.08 -14.17
CA ILE A 16 1.22 4.06 -13.95
C ILE A 16 2.39 4.64 -13.12
N PHE A 17 2.67 5.94 -13.26
CA PHE A 17 3.72 6.64 -12.51
C PHE A 17 3.52 6.61 -10.99
N THR A 18 2.28 6.59 -10.50
CA THR A 18 2.02 6.48 -9.05
C THR A 18 2.46 5.12 -8.52
N LEU A 19 2.27 4.06 -9.30
CA LEU A 19 2.77 2.72 -8.95
C LEU A 19 4.30 2.65 -9.06
N ALA A 20 4.90 3.30 -10.06
CA ALA A 20 6.35 3.32 -10.25
C ALA A 20 7.10 4.07 -9.13
N ALA A 21 6.41 4.94 -8.39
CA ALA A 21 6.98 5.67 -7.25
C ALA A 21 6.87 4.91 -5.93
N ALA A 22 6.22 3.74 -5.90
CA ALA A 22 6.02 2.96 -4.68
C ALA A 22 7.21 2.05 -4.37
N ASP A 23 7.57 1.94 -3.09
CA ASP A 23 8.58 0.99 -2.62
C ASP A 23 8.05 -0.46 -2.56
N GLY A 24 6.73 -0.63 -2.61
CA GLY A 24 6.07 -1.90 -2.37
C GLY A 24 4.59 -1.90 -2.73
N LEU A 25 4.02 -3.10 -2.73
CA LEU A 25 2.61 -3.36 -3.03
C LEU A 25 1.94 -4.09 -1.85
N LEU A 26 0.69 -3.72 -1.61
CA LEU A 26 -0.19 -4.35 -0.64
C LEU A 26 -1.46 -4.82 -1.37
N LYS A 27 -1.89 -6.05 -1.08
CA LYS A 27 -3.13 -6.62 -1.64
C LYS A 27 -4.29 -6.41 -0.66
N ILE A 28 -5.33 -5.70 -1.11
CA ILE A 28 -6.59 -5.60 -0.39
C ILE A 28 -7.48 -6.79 -0.78
N HIS A 29 -8.09 -7.44 0.21
CA HIS A 29 -9.06 -8.51 -0.04
C HIS A 29 -10.28 -7.93 -0.78
N PRO A 30 -10.87 -8.61 -1.78
CA PRO A 30 -12.02 -8.08 -2.53
C PRO A 30 -13.24 -7.74 -1.65
N ASP A 31 -13.43 -8.47 -0.55
CA ASP A 31 -14.53 -8.23 0.39
C ASP A 31 -14.22 -7.15 1.45
N ALA A 32 -13.00 -6.58 1.45
CA ALA A 32 -12.64 -5.52 2.38
C ALA A 32 -13.09 -4.15 1.85
N THR A 33 -13.71 -3.34 2.70
CA THR A 33 -14.09 -1.95 2.38
C THR A 33 -12.91 -0.97 2.51
N GLY A 34 -11.82 -1.40 3.13
CA GLY A 34 -10.62 -0.61 3.39
C GLY A 34 -9.79 -1.23 4.51
N LEU A 35 -8.73 -0.52 4.92
CA LEU A 35 -7.89 -0.89 6.06
C LEU A 35 -7.92 0.23 7.11
N SER A 36 -7.75 -0.15 8.37
CA SER A 36 -7.67 0.80 9.47
C SER A 36 -6.25 1.34 9.63
N ALA A 37 -6.12 2.60 10.06
CA ALA A 37 -4.81 3.16 10.38
C ALA A 37 -4.15 2.37 11.53
N GLY A 38 -2.87 2.01 11.37
CA GLY A 38 -2.12 1.22 12.35
C GLY A 38 -2.33 -0.29 12.26
N GLU A 39 -3.20 -0.76 11.36
CA GLU A 39 -3.36 -2.17 11.05
C GLU A 39 -2.05 -2.75 10.51
N LEU A 40 -1.70 -3.95 10.97
CA LEU A 40 -0.53 -4.68 10.48
C LEU A 40 -0.86 -5.29 9.12
N VAL A 41 0.02 -5.06 8.15
CA VAL A 41 -0.18 -5.48 6.77
C VAL A 41 1.07 -6.16 6.23
N GLU A 42 0.88 -7.00 5.21
CA GLU A 42 1.96 -7.61 4.46
C GLU A 42 2.26 -6.79 3.21
N VAL A 43 3.51 -6.37 3.04
CA VAL A 43 3.96 -5.59 1.88
C VAL A 43 4.97 -6.41 1.08
N VAL A 44 4.73 -6.51 -0.22
CA VAL A 44 5.69 -7.06 -1.18
C VAL A 44 6.53 -5.91 -1.71
N LEU A 45 7.83 -5.90 -1.41
CA LEU A 45 8.76 -4.89 -1.93
C LEU A 45 9.10 -5.16 -3.41
N ILE A 46 9.29 -4.10 -4.19
CA ILE A 46 9.59 -4.12 -5.63
C ILE A 46 10.93 -3.48 -5.98
#